data_AF-A0A1B5L8T3-F1
#
_entry.id   AF-A0A1B5L8T3-F1
#
_cell.length_a   1.000
_cell.length_b   1.000
_cell.length_c   1.000
_cell.angle_alpha   90.00
_cell.angle_beta   90.00
_cell.angle_gamma   90.00
#
_symmetry.space_group_name_H-M   'P 1'
#
loop_
_entity.id
_entity.type
_entity.pdbx_description
1 polymer ?
#
loop_
_entity_poly.entity_id
_entity_poly.type
_entity_poly.pdbx_seq_one_letter_code
_entity_poly.pdbx_strand_id
1 'polypeptide(L)'
;MVPPLFLAVEVIATTDHASVLDMVHKAPKISADETRREMKRRIQPQDCDDIIVQDESLSISLRDPFSSILFRTPVKGLYCRHIECFDLETWLQTRRGKPSQSRTEPSLADGWKCPVCDEDARPPNLRIDEFLSEVREALVKTGTDGARRIKAQLDGTWTVEEEVNENDESNAEAAAAQTDESNQSIEVIEID
;
A
#
# COMPACT_ATOMS: atom_id res chain seq x y z
N MET A 1 18.23 35.21 29.30
CA MET A 1 17.62 34.28 30.28
C MET A 1 17.72 32.89 29.67
N VAL A 2 18.47 31.97 30.30
CA VAL A 2 18.63 30.60 29.79
C VAL A 2 17.46 29.77 30.33
N PRO A 3 16.73 29.01 29.49
CA PRO A 3 15.64 28.17 29.98
C PRO A 3 16.17 27.07 30.93
N PRO A 4 15.40 26.69 31.96
CA PRO A 4 15.79 25.60 32.84
C PRO A 4 15.86 24.29 32.07
N LEU A 5 16.94 23.54 32.28
CA LEU A 5 17.11 22.18 31.77
C LEU A 5 16.60 21.19 32.81
N PHE A 6 15.85 20.20 32.36
CA PHE A 6 15.36 19.10 33.20
C PHE A 6 15.95 17.78 32.69
N LEU A 7 16.35 16.92 33.62
CA LEU A 7 16.81 15.56 33.34
C LEU A 7 15.82 14.58 33.98
N ALA A 8 15.36 13.59 33.20
CA ALA A 8 14.57 12.48 33.70
C ALA A 8 15.33 11.16 33.45
N VAL A 9 15.22 10.23 34.39
CA VAL A 9 15.74 8.87 34.28
C VAL A 9 14.57 7.92 34.47
N GLU A 10 14.39 7.01 33.52
CA GLU A 10 13.32 6.01 33.55
C GLU A 10 13.93 4.60 33.39
N VAL A 11 13.33 3.63 34.09
CA VAL A 11 13.60 2.21 33.88
C VAL A 11 12.45 1.65 33.04
N ILE A 12 12.77 1.18 31.85
CA ILE A 12 11.79 0.61 30.92
C ILE A 12 11.95 -0.90 30.80
N ALA A 13 10.83 -1.60 30.57
CA ALA A 13 10.85 -2.99 30.14
C ALA A 13 10.78 -3.04 28.61
N THR A 14 11.65 -3.82 27.99
CA THR A 14 11.65 -4.04 26.54
C THR A 14 11.12 -5.43 26.22
N THR A 15 10.38 -5.54 25.12
CA THR A 15 9.99 -6.83 24.55
C THR A 15 10.85 -7.13 23.33
N ASP A 16 11.35 -8.36 23.22
CA ASP A 16 12.12 -8.76 22.06
C ASP A 16 11.24 -8.94 20.81
N HIS A 17 11.90 -9.02 19.66
CA HIS A 17 11.25 -9.10 18.36
C HIS A 17 10.33 -10.33 18.20
N ALA A 18 10.76 -11.51 18.65
CA ALA A 18 9.98 -12.74 18.50
C ALA A 18 8.72 -12.69 19.37
N SER A 19 8.84 -12.17 20.58
CA SER A 19 7.71 -11.92 21.49
C SER A 19 6.71 -10.91 20.91
N VAL A 20 7.18 -9.88 20.20
CA VAL A 20 6.31 -8.92 19.50
C VAL A 20 5.57 -9.58 18.34
N LEU A 21 6.25 -10.37 17.52
CA LEU A 21 5.60 -11.11 16.42
C LEU A 21 4.52 -12.06 16.95
N ASP A 22 4.84 -12.86 17.97
CA ASP A 22 3.90 -13.79 18.60
C ASP A 22 2.67 -13.05 19.18
N MET A 23 2.88 -11.89 19.80
CA MET A 23 1.79 -11.04 20.29
C MET A 23 0.83 -10.62 19.16
N VAL A 24 1.36 -10.16 18.02
CA VAL A 24 0.53 -9.73 16.89
C VAL A 24 -0.20 -10.92 16.25
N HIS A 25 0.46 -12.08 16.13
CA HIS A 25 -0.16 -13.29 15.59
C HIS A 25 -1.28 -13.84 16.49
N LYS A 26 -1.17 -13.66 17.81
CA LYS A 26 -2.18 -14.09 18.80
C LYS A 26 -3.28 -13.06 19.05
N ALA A 27 -3.08 -11.80 18.62
CA ALA A 27 -4.10 -10.78 18.73
C ALA A 27 -5.35 -11.16 17.91
N PRO A 28 -6.54 -10.61 18.27
CA PRO A 28 -7.71 -10.71 17.40
C PRO A 28 -7.35 -10.24 15.99
N LYS A 29 -7.94 -10.86 14.97
CA LYS A 29 -7.74 -10.47 13.57
C LYS A 29 -8.93 -9.68 13.07
N ILE A 30 -8.73 -8.90 12.01
CA ILE A 30 -9.84 -8.34 11.24
C ILE A 30 -10.31 -9.46 10.32
N SER A 31 -11.54 -9.93 10.51
CA SER A 31 -12.07 -11.04 9.71
C SER A 31 -12.30 -10.60 8.27
N ALA A 32 -12.27 -11.55 7.34
CA ALA A 32 -12.50 -11.24 5.94
C ALA A 32 -13.86 -10.57 5.71
N ASP A 33 -14.88 -10.99 6.46
CA ASP A 33 -16.23 -10.40 6.40
C ASP A 33 -16.29 -8.97 6.94
N GLU A 34 -15.43 -8.60 7.89
CA GLU A 34 -15.31 -7.22 8.35
C GLU A 34 -14.75 -6.32 7.25
N THR A 35 -13.67 -6.75 6.60
CA THR A 35 -13.08 -6.02 5.48
C THR A 35 -14.06 -5.91 4.30
N ARG A 36 -14.78 -6.99 3.96
CA ARG A 36 -15.84 -6.98 2.92
C ARG A 36 -16.97 -6.01 3.25
N ARG A 37 -17.43 -5.95 4.51
CA ARG A 37 -18.44 -4.97 4.95
C ARG A 37 -17.95 -3.53 4.79
N GLU A 38 -16.70 -3.28 5.13
CA GLU A 38 -16.09 -1.95 4.98
C GLU A 38 -15.92 -1.56 3.50
N MET A 39 -15.54 -2.49 2.62
CA MET A 39 -15.54 -2.28 1.16
C MET A 39 -16.93 -1.91 0.66
N LYS A 40 -17.95 -2.71 1.03
CA LYS A 40 -19.34 -2.46 0.65
C LYS A 40 -19.83 -1.08 1.07
N ARG A 41 -19.51 -0.66 2.29
CA ARG A 41 -19.84 0.67 2.83
C ARG A 41 -19.22 1.81 2.02
N ARG A 42 -18.04 1.60 1.42
CA ARG A 42 -17.37 2.61 0.57
C ARG A 42 -17.91 2.64 -0.85
N ILE A 43 -18.22 1.48 -1.42
CA ILE A 43 -18.76 1.37 -2.78
C ILE A 43 -20.21 1.90 -2.82
N GLN A 44 -21.01 1.61 -1.79
CA GLN A 44 -22.40 2.07 -1.67
C GLN A 44 -22.59 2.86 -0.36
N PRO A 45 -22.33 4.18 -0.36
CA PRO A 45 -22.70 5.05 0.74
C PRO A 45 -24.23 5.07 0.88
N GLN A 46 -24.73 4.97 2.12
CA GLN A 46 -26.17 4.84 2.44
C GLN A 46 -27.02 6.09 2.09
N ASP A 47 -26.41 7.21 1.67
CA ASP A 47 -27.06 8.53 1.52
C ASP A 47 -27.05 9.10 0.07
N CYS A 48 -26.99 8.26 -0.96
CA CYS A 48 -27.07 8.72 -2.35
C CYS A 48 -28.09 7.92 -3.17
N ASP A 49 -29.37 8.30 -3.03
CA ASP A 49 -30.47 7.80 -3.87
C ASP A 49 -30.38 8.30 -5.33
N ASP A 50 -29.42 9.17 -5.68
CA ASP A 50 -29.34 9.82 -7.01
C ASP A 50 -27.97 9.69 -7.72
N ILE A 51 -27.01 8.89 -7.22
CA ILE A 51 -25.71 8.73 -7.89
C ILE A 51 -25.56 7.32 -8.45
N ILE A 52 -25.67 7.21 -9.77
CA ILE A 52 -25.26 6.02 -10.53
C ILE A 52 -23.73 5.92 -10.40
N VAL A 53 -23.25 5.13 -9.45
CA VAL A 53 -21.82 4.78 -9.38
C VAL A 53 -21.53 3.87 -10.57
N GLN A 54 -20.79 4.40 -11.54
CA GLN A 54 -20.51 3.72 -12.81
C GLN A 54 -19.52 2.54 -12.67
N ASP A 55 -18.87 2.40 -11.52
CA ASP A 55 -17.95 1.32 -11.20
C ASP A 55 -18.19 0.81 -9.77
N GLU A 56 -18.85 -0.34 -9.63
CA GLU A 56 -19.22 -0.97 -8.35
C GLU A 56 -18.03 -1.63 -7.65
N SER A 57 -16.87 -0.98 -7.68
CA SER A 57 -15.62 -1.56 -7.25
C SER A 57 -14.80 -0.61 -6.39
N LEU A 58 -13.94 -1.19 -5.56
CA LEU A 58 -12.92 -0.50 -4.82
C LEU A 58 -11.56 -1.03 -5.24
N SER A 59 -10.67 -0.12 -5.60
CA SER A 59 -9.32 -0.49 -5.95
C SER A 59 -8.35 -0.40 -4.76
N ILE A 60 -7.65 -1.49 -4.46
CA ILE A 60 -6.87 -1.68 -3.24
C ILE A 60 -5.41 -2.01 -3.59
N SER A 61 -4.47 -1.27 -2.98
CA SER A 61 -3.04 -1.56 -3.11
C SER A 61 -2.65 -2.83 -2.34
N LEU A 62 -1.82 -3.66 -2.97
CA LEU A 62 -1.22 -4.85 -2.38
C LEU A 62 0.24 -4.64 -1.96
N ARG A 63 0.79 -3.44 -2.20
CA ARG A 63 2.20 -3.15 -1.96
C ARG A 63 2.40 -2.53 -0.58
N ASP A 64 3.36 -3.09 0.14
CA ASP A 64 3.83 -2.52 1.39
C ASP A 64 4.50 -1.15 1.13
N PRO A 65 4.15 -0.10 1.90
CA PRO A 65 4.63 1.27 1.66
C PRO A 65 6.14 1.47 1.82
N PHE A 66 6.86 0.53 2.44
CA PHE A 66 8.30 0.66 2.67
C PHE A 66 9.13 -0.15 1.66
N SER A 67 8.70 -1.38 1.40
CA SER A 67 9.42 -2.34 0.56
C SER A 67 8.91 -2.35 -0.89
N SER A 68 7.72 -1.78 -1.15
CA SER A 68 7.04 -1.78 -2.45
C SER A 68 6.77 -3.18 -3.03
N ILE A 69 6.91 -4.23 -2.23
CA ILE A 69 6.60 -5.62 -2.60
C ILE A 69 5.27 -6.06 -1.98
N LEU A 70 4.74 -7.19 -2.45
CA LEU A 70 3.56 -7.81 -1.85
C LEU A 70 3.83 -8.12 -0.37
N PHE A 71 2.95 -7.65 0.52
CA PHE A 71 3.07 -7.94 1.94
C PHE A 71 3.04 -9.46 2.20
N ARG A 72 3.81 -9.92 3.19
CA ARG A 72 3.79 -11.32 3.64
C ARG A 72 2.75 -11.54 4.71
N THR A 73 2.67 -10.62 5.65
CA THR A 73 1.67 -10.61 6.72
C THR A 73 0.99 -9.24 6.72
N PRO A 74 -0.16 -9.11 6.04
CA PRO A 74 -0.88 -7.84 5.96
C PRO A 74 -1.40 -7.44 7.33
N VAL A 75 -0.92 -6.31 7.83
CA VAL A 75 -1.39 -5.72 9.08
C VAL A 75 -1.78 -4.26 8.89
N LYS A 76 -2.66 -3.80 9.77
CA LYS A 76 -2.92 -2.38 10.01
C LYS A 76 -3.26 -2.15 11.48
N GLY A 77 -3.29 -0.88 11.91
CA GLY A 77 -3.70 -0.52 13.26
C GLY A 77 -5.19 -0.77 13.50
N LEU A 78 -5.56 -1.08 14.74
CA LEU A 78 -6.93 -1.32 15.18
C LEU A 78 -7.88 -0.16 14.85
N TYR A 79 -7.36 1.07 14.89
CA TYR A 79 -8.14 2.28 14.65
C TYR A 79 -7.98 2.82 13.22
N CYS A 80 -7.24 2.12 12.36
CA CYS A 80 -7.06 2.51 10.98
C CYS A 80 -8.39 2.43 10.23
N ARG A 81 -8.77 3.54 9.60
CA ARG A 81 -9.96 3.63 8.74
C ARG A 81 -9.66 3.42 7.26
N HIS A 82 -8.47 2.97 6.89
CA HIS A 82 -8.14 2.59 5.51
C HIS A 82 -8.26 1.06 5.35
N ILE A 83 -8.39 0.57 4.11
CA ILE A 83 -8.51 -0.87 3.85
C ILE A 83 -7.13 -1.49 3.68
N GLU A 84 -6.23 -0.75 3.04
CA GLU A 84 -4.85 -1.09 2.74
C GLU A 84 -4.10 -1.59 3.98
N CYS A 85 -3.19 -2.54 3.78
CA CYS A 85 -2.30 -3.04 4.82
C CYS A 85 -0.85 -2.76 4.46
N PHE A 86 0.01 -2.86 5.47
CA PHE A 86 1.46 -2.87 5.34
C PHE A 86 2.01 -4.19 5.89
N ASP A 87 3.26 -4.52 5.59
CA ASP A 87 3.87 -5.78 5.99
C ASP A 87 4.36 -5.72 7.44
N LEU A 88 3.99 -6.72 8.26
CA LEU A 88 4.33 -6.76 9.68
C LEU A 88 5.84 -6.74 9.95
N GLU A 89 6.59 -7.61 9.28
CA GLU A 89 8.04 -7.74 9.52
C GLU A 89 8.76 -6.47 9.07
N THR A 90 8.42 -5.97 7.88
CA THR A 90 8.97 -4.72 7.34
C THR A 90 8.67 -3.54 8.26
N TRP A 91 7.43 -3.42 8.74
CA TRP A 91 7.04 -2.40 9.70
C TRP A 91 7.90 -2.43 10.96
N LEU A 92 8.05 -3.58 11.62
CA LEU A 92 8.86 -3.72 12.84
C LEU A 92 10.33 -3.39 12.60
N GLN A 93 10.88 -3.75 11.44
CA GLN A 93 12.26 -3.44 11.07
C GLN A 93 12.50 -1.94 10.90
N THR A 94 11.54 -1.21 10.34
CA THR A 94 11.67 0.26 10.16
C THR A 94 11.66 1.03 11.49
N ARG A 95 11.13 0.44 12.57
CA ARG A 95 11.03 1.10 13.90
C ARG A 95 12.29 0.95 14.77
N ARG A 96 13.32 0.24 14.30
CA ARG A 96 14.60 0.04 15.02
C ARG A 96 15.50 1.30 15.03
N GLY A 97 15.02 2.42 14.49
CA GLY A 97 15.79 3.60 14.11
C GLY A 97 16.23 4.52 15.23
N LYS A 98 16.95 4.02 16.24
CA LYS A 98 17.91 4.89 16.92
C LYS A 98 19.28 4.78 16.23
N PRO A 99 20.09 5.86 16.21
CA PRO A 99 21.42 5.82 15.56
C PRO A 99 22.33 4.74 16.13
N SER A 100 22.15 4.42 17.42
CA SER A 100 22.80 3.27 18.04
C SER A 100 22.07 2.00 17.62
N GLN A 101 22.78 1.13 16.89
CA GLN A 101 22.34 -0.22 16.52
C GLN A 101 22.37 -1.19 17.72
N SER A 102 22.40 -0.67 18.96
CA SER A 102 22.41 -1.51 20.14
C SER A 102 21.09 -2.23 20.26
N ARG A 103 21.14 -3.57 20.36
CA ARG A 103 19.96 -4.41 20.59
C ARG A 103 19.27 -4.15 21.94
N THR A 104 19.94 -3.45 22.85
CA THR A 104 19.40 -3.09 24.16
C THR A 104 18.66 -1.76 24.14
N GLU A 105 18.70 -1.02 23.03
CA GLU A 105 18.06 0.28 22.96
C GLU A 105 16.59 0.16 22.52
N PRO A 106 15.64 0.74 23.25
CA PRO A 106 14.23 0.70 22.87
C PRO A 106 13.99 1.51 21.59
N SER A 107 12.94 1.13 20.86
CA SER A 107 12.35 1.99 19.83
C SER A 107 11.86 3.32 20.42
N LEU A 108 11.80 4.36 19.58
CA LEU A 108 11.22 5.64 19.98
C LEU A 108 9.71 5.49 20.17
N ALA A 109 9.18 5.96 21.30
CA ALA A 109 7.75 5.87 21.63
C ALA A 109 6.87 6.58 20.59
N ASP A 110 7.33 7.70 20.03
CA ASP A 110 6.60 8.49 19.03
C ASP A 110 6.72 7.92 17.61
N GLY A 111 7.50 6.85 17.41
CA GLY A 111 7.77 6.27 16.09
C GLY A 111 6.67 5.34 15.56
N TRP A 112 5.60 5.12 16.32
CA TRP A 112 4.61 4.06 16.09
C TRP A 112 3.31 4.55 15.44
N LYS A 113 3.42 5.40 14.42
CA LYS A 113 2.29 5.91 13.63
C LYS A 113 2.13 5.14 12.33
N CYS A 114 0.89 4.81 11.98
CA CYS A 114 0.55 4.11 10.75
C CYS A 114 1.12 4.86 9.54
N PRO A 115 1.86 4.21 8.63
CA PRO A 115 2.44 4.87 7.45
C PRO A 115 1.39 5.34 6.42
N VAL A 116 0.13 4.92 6.57
CA VAL A 116 -0.96 5.26 5.65
C VAL A 116 -1.82 6.41 6.18
N CYS A 117 -2.06 6.48 7.49
CA CYS A 117 -3.04 7.42 8.06
C CYS A 117 -2.61 8.06 9.40
N ASP A 118 -1.37 7.87 9.84
CA ASP A 118 -0.81 8.39 11.08
C ASP A 118 -1.49 7.95 12.40
N GLU A 119 -2.53 7.11 12.34
CA GLU A 119 -3.15 6.50 13.52
C GLU A 119 -2.21 5.54 14.27
N ASP A 120 -2.55 5.20 15.51
CA ASP A 120 -1.73 4.33 16.36
C ASP A 120 -1.50 2.93 15.75
N ALA A 121 -0.23 2.62 15.49
CA ALA A 121 0.24 1.36 14.93
C ALA A 121 1.28 0.67 15.83
N ARG A 122 1.19 0.88 17.15
CA ARG A 122 1.96 0.11 18.15
C ARG A 122 1.62 -1.37 18.07
N PRO A 123 2.56 -2.29 18.39
CA PRO A 123 2.34 -3.73 18.20
C PRO A 123 1.06 -4.30 18.85
N PRO A 124 0.66 -3.91 20.08
CA PRO A 124 -0.60 -4.39 20.66
C PRO A 124 -1.87 -3.99 19.88
N ASN A 125 -1.77 -2.94 19.07
CA ASN A 125 -2.85 -2.42 18.24
C ASN A 125 -2.77 -2.88 16.79
N LEU A 126 -1.74 -3.62 16.38
CA LEU A 126 -1.70 -4.22 15.04
C LEU A 126 -2.68 -5.38 14.94
N ARG A 127 -3.36 -5.48 13.81
CA ARG A 127 -4.31 -6.54 13.48
C ARG A 127 -3.97 -7.09 12.10
N ILE A 128 -3.93 -8.42 11.98
CA ILE A 128 -3.82 -9.08 10.69
C ILE A 128 -5.18 -9.01 9.99
N ASP A 129 -5.18 -8.62 8.72
CA ASP A 129 -6.37 -8.60 7.87
C ASP A 129 -6.50 -9.94 7.13
N GLU A 130 -7.55 -10.70 7.46
CA GLU A 130 -7.75 -12.04 6.88
C GLU A 130 -8.14 -11.98 5.41
N PHE A 131 -8.90 -10.96 4.97
CA PHE A 131 -9.24 -10.81 3.55
C PHE A 131 -7.98 -10.59 2.70
N LEU A 132 -7.11 -9.65 3.10
CA LEU A 132 -5.88 -9.42 2.35
C LEU A 132 -4.88 -10.57 2.49
N SER A 133 -4.95 -11.37 3.56
CA SER A 133 -4.20 -12.62 3.68
C SER A 133 -4.67 -13.66 2.65
N GLU A 134 -5.99 -13.85 2.50
CA GLU A 134 -6.60 -14.73 1.49
C GLU A 134 -6.23 -14.28 0.06
N VAL A 135 -6.31 -12.99 -0.24
CA VAL A 135 -5.89 -12.40 -1.54
C VAL A 135 -4.45 -12.76 -1.83
N ARG A 136 -3.54 -12.50 -0.87
CA ARG A 136 -2.12 -12.80 -1.02
C ARG A 136 -1.88 -14.29 -1.30
N GLU A 137 -2.51 -15.18 -0.53
CA GLU A 137 -2.37 -16.62 -0.73
C GLU A 137 -2.83 -17.06 -2.11
N ALA A 138 -3.94 -16.52 -2.60
CA ALA A 138 -4.43 -16.78 -3.95
C ALA A 138 -3.43 -16.33 -5.01
N LEU A 139 -2.90 -15.10 -4.91
CA LEU A 139 -1.91 -14.56 -5.87
C LEU A 139 -0.63 -15.38 -5.92
N VAL A 140 -0.10 -15.79 -4.76
CA VAL A 140 1.08 -16.64 -4.68
C VAL A 140 0.80 -18.00 -5.33
N LYS A 141 -0.39 -18.57 -5.10
CA LYS A 141 -0.80 -19.85 -5.70
C LYS A 141 -0.96 -19.77 -7.22
N THR A 142 -1.43 -18.64 -7.74
CA THR A 142 -1.62 -18.43 -9.19
C THR A 142 -0.38 -17.87 -9.89
N GLY A 143 0.69 -17.54 -9.16
CA GLY A 143 1.90 -16.95 -9.72
C GLY A 143 1.73 -15.50 -10.19
N THR A 144 0.77 -14.78 -9.60
CA THR A 144 0.45 -13.38 -9.92
C THR A 144 0.77 -12.43 -8.75
N ASP A 145 1.72 -12.80 -7.88
CA ASP A 145 2.23 -11.98 -6.77
C ASP A 145 2.96 -10.70 -7.23
N GLY A 146 3.26 -10.62 -8.52
CA GLY A 146 3.64 -9.39 -9.24
C GLY A 146 2.52 -8.34 -9.37
N ALA A 147 1.28 -8.63 -9.00
CA ALA A 147 0.18 -7.66 -9.01
C ALA A 147 0.41 -6.53 -7.99
N ARG A 148 0.22 -5.27 -8.41
CA ARG A 148 0.31 -4.10 -7.50
C ARG A 148 -1.02 -3.78 -6.82
N ARG A 149 -2.13 -4.00 -7.52
CA ARG A 149 -3.47 -3.62 -7.07
C ARG A 149 -4.49 -4.68 -7.46
N ILE A 150 -5.59 -4.69 -6.72
CA ILE A 150 -6.79 -5.46 -7.06
C ILE A 150 -7.98 -4.53 -7.16
N LYS A 151 -8.92 -4.91 -8.02
CA LYS A 151 -10.24 -4.33 -8.13
C LYS A 151 -11.21 -5.23 -7.37
N ALA A 152 -11.64 -4.81 -6.18
CA ALA A 152 -12.54 -5.57 -5.31
C ALA A 152 -13.99 -5.12 -5.51
N GLN A 153 -14.90 -6.08 -5.72
CA GLN A 153 -16.30 -5.87 -6.05
C GLN A 153 -17.20 -5.96 -4.81
N LEU A 154 -18.46 -5.52 -4.94
CA LEU A 154 -19.46 -5.52 -3.86
C LEU A 154 -19.78 -6.92 -3.29
N ASP A 155 -19.66 -7.95 -4.13
CA ASP A 155 -19.89 -9.35 -3.73
C ASP A 155 -18.68 -9.96 -3.00
N GLY A 156 -17.59 -9.20 -2.82
CA GLY A 156 -16.36 -9.62 -2.17
C GLY A 156 -15.40 -10.37 -3.11
N THR A 157 -15.74 -10.54 -4.38
CA THR A 157 -14.80 -11.02 -5.40
C THR A 157 -13.82 -9.92 -5.76
N TRP A 158 -12.69 -10.30 -6.33
CA TRP A 158 -11.67 -9.34 -6.75
C TRP A 158 -10.92 -9.87 -7.97
N THR A 159 -10.43 -8.95 -8.79
CA THR A 159 -9.55 -9.23 -9.92
C THR A 159 -8.26 -8.44 -9.80
N VAL A 160 -7.17 -8.93 -10.39
CA VAL A 160 -5.94 -8.14 -10.53
C VAL A 160 -6.20 -6.99 -11.49
N GLU A 161 -5.73 -5.79 -11.15
CA GLU A 161 -5.70 -4.68 -12.10
C GLU A 161 -4.45 -4.81 -12.98
N GLU A 162 -4.65 -4.83 -14.30
CA GLU A 162 -3.56 -4.77 -15.26
C GLU A 162 -3.01 -3.34 -15.34
N GLU A 163 -1.69 -3.20 -15.26
CA GLU A 163 -1.04 -1.92 -15.50
C GLU A 163 -1.04 -1.68 -17.02
N VAL A 164 -1.84 -0.71 -17.47
CA VAL A 164 -1.72 -0.16 -18.82
C VAL A 164 -0.38 0.56 -18.90
N ASN A 165 0.56 -0.01 -19.67
CA ASN A 165 1.80 0.66 -19.99
C ASN A 165 1.49 1.82 -20.94
N GLU A 166 1.64 3.06 -20.48
CA GLU A 166 1.51 4.29 -21.30
C GLU A 166 2.50 4.32 -22.49
N ASN A 167 3.42 3.37 -22.59
CA ASN A 167 4.32 3.21 -23.74
C ASN A 167 3.68 2.58 -24.98
N ASP A 168 2.51 1.93 -24.88
CA ASP A 168 1.88 1.27 -26.04
C ASP A 168 1.03 2.22 -26.91
N GLU A 169 0.60 3.38 -26.41
CA GLU A 169 -0.14 4.37 -27.22
C GLU A 169 0.78 5.21 -28.12
N SER A 170 2.04 5.41 -27.71
CA SER A 170 3.00 6.24 -28.48
C SER A 170 3.55 5.55 -29.74
N ASN A 171 3.34 4.24 -29.90
CA ASN A 171 3.84 3.47 -31.06
C ASN A 171 2.78 3.21 -32.14
N ALA A 172 1.52 3.56 -31.90
CA ALA A 172 0.43 3.43 -32.89
C ALA A 172 0.25 4.68 -33.76
N GLU A 173 0.55 5.89 -33.24
CA GLU A 173 0.47 7.14 -34.02
C GLU A 173 1.71 7.40 -34.88
N ALA A 174 2.87 6.81 -34.55
CA ALA A 174 4.10 6.97 -35.34
C ALA A 174 4.14 6.10 -36.61
N ALA A 175 3.35 5.02 -36.68
CA ALA A 175 3.32 4.09 -37.81
C ALA A 175 2.36 4.51 -38.95
N ALA A 176 1.46 5.47 -38.70
CA ALA A 176 0.47 5.93 -39.68
C ALA A 176 0.90 7.18 -40.48
N ALA A 177 2.05 7.80 -40.17
CA ALA A 177 2.47 9.08 -40.74
C ALA A 177 3.63 9.01 -41.75
N GLN A 178 4.01 7.83 -42.24
CA GLN A 178 5.13 7.68 -43.20
C GLN A 178 4.73 6.92 -44.47
N THR A 179 3.70 7.43 -45.16
CA THR A 179 3.55 7.25 -46.61
C THR A 179 2.89 8.49 -47.18
N ASP A 180 3.64 9.51 -47.60
CA ASP A 180 3.53 10.04 -48.97
C ASP A 180 4.53 11.18 -49.28
N GLU A 181 4.96 11.18 -50.54
CA GLU A 181 5.53 12.27 -51.35
C GLU A 181 6.83 12.99 -50.94
N SER A 182 7.92 12.65 -51.65
CA SER A 182 8.90 13.66 -52.08
C SER A 182 9.39 13.38 -53.50
N ASN A 183 8.73 13.99 -54.49
CA ASN A 183 9.31 14.19 -55.82
C ASN A 183 8.92 15.59 -56.33
N GLN A 184 9.80 16.59 -56.14
CA GLN A 184 9.92 17.65 -57.13
C GLN A 184 11.25 18.41 -57.04
N SER A 185 11.97 18.28 -58.17
CA SER A 185 12.91 19.17 -58.85
C SER A 185 13.13 20.58 -58.29
N ILE A 186 14.40 20.97 -58.14
CA ILE A 186 14.82 22.37 -58.00
C ILE A 186 15.58 22.77 -59.26
N GLU A 187 15.07 23.77 -59.98
CA GLU A 187 15.78 24.46 -61.07
C GLU A 187 16.79 25.47 -60.51
N VAL A 188 17.97 25.50 -61.13
CA VAL A 188 19.06 26.44 -60.86
C VAL A 188 18.80 27.71 -61.67
N ILE A 189 18.77 28.88 -61.02
CA ILE A 189 18.84 30.18 -61.68
C ILE A 189 20.08 30.90 -61.15
N GLU A 190 21.08 31.04 -62.02
CA GLU A 190 22.21 31.97 -61.85
C GLU A 190 21.73 33.41 -62.03
N ILE A 191 22.17 34.31 -61.16
CA ILE A 191 22.17 35.75 -61.42
C ILE A 191 23.53 36.29 -60.96
N ASP A 192 24.12 37.10 -61.84
CA ASP A 192 25.48 37.67 -61.87
C ASP A 192 26.03 38.28 -60.57
#